data_AF-A0A1F3NWY1-F1
#
_entry.id   AF-A0A1F3NWY1-F1
#
_cell.length_a   1.000
_cell.length_b   1.000
_cell.length_c   1.000
_cell.angle_alpha   90.00
_cell.angle_beta   90.00
_cell.angle_gamma   90.00
#
_symmetry.space_group_name_H-M   'P 1'
#
loop_
_entity.id
_entity.type
_entity.pdbx_description
1 polymer ?
#
loop_
_entity_poly.entity_id
_entity_poly.type
_entity_poly.pdbx_seq_one_letter_code
_entity_poly.pdbx_strand_id
1 'polypeptide(L)'
;MKTRTLIWIVVIWGTLTLVNYYFVPYFIVALEWLAMSLGLLIWTILQIVKTIKERKNLSKQRIISALTISILFLLTFYRQPVNGLIEKADWYVFYSKRSSVVDVVKEGKLTPNVSWNNWVCELPYEFPVISNGGNDIGISRNDSTGKVTVTFWVFRNFFSAPSTHFVYTDDQDEINEIENLIKNNPEDNWKIAENWYRTFHE
;
A
#
# COMPACT_ATOMS: atom_id res chain seq x y z
N MET A 1 -4.88 -26.70 17.15
CA MET A 1 -5.64 -26.76 15.87
C MET A 1 -4.96 -27.73 14.93
N LYS A 2 -5.65 -28.27 13.92
CA LYS A 2 -5.00 -29.07 12.87
C LYS A 2 -4.10 -28.16 12.01
N THR A 3 -2.98 -28.67 11.52
CA THR A 3 -2.02 -27.89 10.71
C THR A 3 -2.66 -27.30 9.46
N ARG A 4 -3.54 -28.05 8.79
CA ARG A 4 -4.30 -27.55 7.61
C ARG A 4 -5.11 -26.29 7.94
N THR A 5 -5.73 -26.23 9.12
CA THR A 5 -6.51 -25.07 9.55
C THR A 5 -5.61 -23.84 9.73
N LEU A 6 -4.42 -24.02 10.32
CA LEU A 6 -3.45 -22.92 10.48
C LEU A 6 -2.98 -22.37 9.14
N ILE A 7 -2.69 -23.26 8.18
CA ILE A 7 -2.29 -22.86 6.83
C ILE A 7 -3.39 -22.00 6.19
N TRP A 8 -4.64 -22.44 6.25
CA TRP A 8 -5.76 -21.66 5.71
C TRP A 8 -5.92 -20.29 6.39
N ILE A 9 -5.75 -20.20 7.71
CA ILE A 9 -5.81 -18.91 8.42
C ILE A 9 -4.74 -17.95 7.89
N VAL A 10 -3.49 -18.43 7.72
CA VAL A 10 -2.39 -17.60 7.21
C VAL A 10 -2.63 -17.18 5.77
N VAL A 11 -3.10 -18.10 4.91
CA VAL A 11 -3.41 -17.79 3.50
C VAL A 11 -4.53 -16.76 3.41
N ILE A 12 -5.63 -16.96 4.14
CA ILE A 12 -6.75 -16.02 4.17
C ILE A 12 -6.30 -14.65 4.67
N TRP A 13 -5.52 -14.61 5.74
CA TRP A 13 -4.96 -13.36 6.27
C TRP A 13 -4.10 -12.63 5.24
N GLY A 14 -3.22 -13.35 4.54
CA GLY A 14 -2.37 -12.78 3.50
C GLY A 14 -3.18 -12.25 2.31
N THR A 15 -4.16 -13.01 1.83
CA THR A 15 -5.06 -12.58 0.76
C THR A 15 -5.87 -11.35 1.15
N LEU A 16 -6.45 -11.32 2.35
CA LEU A 16 -7.17 -10.14 2.85
C LEU A 16 -6.25 -8.92 2.93
N THR A 17 -5.02 -9.10 3.40
CA THR A 17 -4.04 -8.01 3.49
C THR A 17 -3.74 -7.40 2.11
N LEU A 18 -3.57 -8.24 1.08
CA LEU A 18 -3.37 -7.78 -0.30
C LEU A 18 -4.63 -7.11 -0.86
N VAL A 19 -5.80 -7.70 -0.65
CA VAL A 19 -7.07 -7.10 -1.12
C VAL A 19 -7.28 -5.72 -0.49
N ASN A 20 -7.01 -5.60 0.80
CA ASN A 20 -7.12 -4.33 1.54
C ASN A 20 -6.11 -3.28 1.09
N TYR A 21 -4.94 -3.71 0.62
CA TYR A 21 -3.93 -2.80 0.10
C TYR A 21 -4.37 -2.19 -1.24
N TYR A 22 -4.88 -3.01 -2.16
CA TYR A 22 -5.16 -2.58 -3.54
C TYR A 22 -6.56 -2.00 -3.77
N PHE A 23 -7.57 -2.55 -3.10
CA PHE A 23 -8.97 -2.37 -3.53
C PHE A 23 -9.86 -1.70 -2.49
N VAL A 24 -9.49 -1.74 -1.21
CA VAL A 24 -10.40 -1.32 -0.14
C VAL A 24 -10.16 0.15 0.23
N PRO A 25 -11.20 1.00 0.23
CA PRO A 25 -11.14 2.37 0.72
C PRO A 25 -10.59 2.48 2.14
N TYR A 26 -9.77 3.50 2.41
CA TYR A 26 -9.07 3.61 3.69
C TYR A 26 -9.97 3.59 4.94
N PHE A 27 -11.11 4.28 4.91
CA PHE A 27 -12.00 4.32 6.08
C PHE A 27 -12.54 2.92 6.43
N ILE A 28 -12.79 2.08 5.42
CA ILE A 28 -13.21 0.67 5.62
C ILE A 28 -12.03 -0.12 6.18
N VAL A 29 -10.84 0.08 5.60
CA VAL A 29 -9.60 -0.55 6.05
C VAL A 29 -9.30 -0.24 7.53
N ALA A 30 -9.57 0.98 8.01
CA ALA A 30 -9.38 1.35 9.42
C ALA A 30 -10.34 0.59 10.35
N LEU A 31 -11.62 0.48 9.97
CA LEU A 31 -12.63 -0.28 10.73
C LEU A 31 -12.32 -1.78 10.74
N GLU A 32 -11.93 -2.32 9.59
CA GLU A 32 -11.53 -3.71 9.45
C GLU A 32 -10.27 -4.01 10.27
N TRP A 33 -9.27 -3.13 10.22
CA TRP A 33 -8.05 -3.25 11.02
C TRP A 33 -8.35 -3.31 12.52
N LEU A 34 -9.22 -2.44 13.03
CA LEU A 34 -9.64 -2.46 14.43
C LEU A 34 -10.36 -3.78 14.79
N ALA A 35 -11.31 -4.21 13.95
CA ALA A 35 -12.07 -5.43 14.17
C ALA A 35 -11.18 -6.69 14.14
N MET A 36 -10.29 -6.79 13.14
CA MET A 36 -9.33 -7.89 13.01
C MET A 36 -8.32 -7.91 14.15
N SER A 37 -7.79 -6.75 14.53
CA SER A 37 -6.83 -6.63 15.64
C SER A 37 -7.47 -7.09 16.95
N LEU A 38 -8.71 -6.67 17.24
CA LEU A 38 -9.44 -7.10 18.43
C LEU A 38 -9.74 -8.60 18.40
N GLY A 39 -10.21 -9.12 17.27
CA GLY A 39 -10.49 -10.55 17.11
C GLY A 39 -9.25 -11.42 17.31
N LEU A 40 -8.12 -11.05 16.70
CA LEU A 40 -6.85 -11.74 16.86
C LEU A 40 -6.27 -11.59 18.27
N LEU A 41 -6.47 -10.45 18.94
CA LEU A 41 -6.06 -10.25 20.33
C LEU A 41 -6.82 -11.22 21.26
N ILE A 42 -8.15 -11.24 21.17
CA ILE A 42 -8.99 -12.16 21.96
C ILE A 42 -8.56 -13.60 21.69
N TRP A 43 -8.35 -13.97 20.43
CA TRP A 43 -7.94 -15.32 20.06
C TRP A 43 -6.55 -15.67 20.60
N THR A 44 -5.61 -14.73 20.55
CA THR A 44 -4.27 -14.85 21.12
C THR A 44 -4.35 -15.13 22.62
N ILE A 45 -5.12 -14.33 23.37
CA ILE A 45 -5.33 -14.53 24.81
C ILE A 45 -5.91 -15.93 25.08
N LEU A 46 -6.93 -16.35 24.33
CA LEU A 46 -7.53 -17.68 24.49
C LEU A 46 -6.52 -18.81 24.22
N GLN A 47 -5.67 -18.69 23.19
CA GLN A 47 -4.62 -19.68 22.91
C GLN A 47 -3.56 -19.71 24.01
N ILE A 48 -3.13 -18.56 24.52
CA ILE A 48 -2.15 -18.48 25.60
C ILE A 48 -2.71 -19.11 26.88
N VAL A 49 -3.92 -18.74 27.30
CA VAL A 49 -4.59 -19.32 28.49
C VAL A 49 -4.72 -20.83 28.34
N LYS A 50 -5.14 -21.32 27.17
CA LYS A 50 -5.27 -22.76 26.92
C LYS A 50 -3.92 -23.48 26.96
N THR A 51 -2.86 -22.84 26.45
CA THR A 51 -1.48 -23.35 26.49
C THR A 51 -0.97 -23.45 27.93
N ILE A 52 -1.23 -22.44 28.77
CA ILE A 52 -0.84 -22.44 30.21
C ILE A 52 -1.59 -23.52 30.99
N LYS A 53 -2.88 -23.74 30.71
CA LYS A 53 -3.68 -24.81 31.34
C LYS A 53 -3.18 -26.20 30.97
N GLU A 54 -2.80 -26.40 29.71
CA GLU A 54 -2.30 -27.70 29.19
C GLU A 54 -0.78 -27.92 29.42
N ARG A 55 -0.11 -27.06 30.20
CA ARG A 55 1.37 -27.03 30.33
C ARG A 55 2.03 -28.36 30.71
N LYS A 56 1.32 -29.23 31.45
CA LYS A 56 1.85 -30.54 31.87
C LYS A 56 1.89 -31.56 30.73
N ASN A 57 1.03 -31.41 29.72
CA ASN A 57 0.90 -32.30 28.55
C ASN A 57 0.96 -31.47 27.25
N LEU A 58 1.99 -30.64 27.11
CA LEU A 58 2.08 -29.65 26.04
C LEU A 58 2.47 -30.31 24.71
N SER A 59 1.57 -30.27 23.73
CA SER A 59 1.88 -30.72 22.37
C SER A 59 2.62 -29.64 21.57
N LYS A 60 3.56 -30.04 20.69
CA LYS A 60 4.23 -29.13 19.75
C LYS A 60 3.20 -28.33 18.92
N GLN A 61 2.13 -28.98 18.49
CA GLN A 61 1.06 -28.36 17.72
C GLN A 61 0.33 -27.24 18.46
N ARG A 62 0.21 -27.34 19.80
CA ARG A 62 -0.37 -26.28 20.63
C ARG A 62 0.50 -25.03 20.61
N ILE A 63 1.81 -25.20 20.79
CA ILE A 63 2.79 -24.11 20.79
C ILE A 63 2.77 -23.40 19.43
N ILE A 64 2.85 -24.17 18.34
CA ILE A 64 2.78 -23.63 16.97
C ILE A 64 1.48 -22.85 16.78
N SER A 65 0.35 -23.40 17.21
CA SER A 65 -0.95 -22.70 17.10
C SER A 65 -0.95 -21.36 17.82
N ALA A 66 -0.44 -21.31 19.05
CA ALA A 66 -0.37 -20.08 19.83
C ALA A 66 0.58 -19.06 19.17
N LEU A 67 1.78 -19.48 18.78
CA LEU A 67 2.76 -18.62 18.10
C LEU A 67 2.22 -18.05 16.79
N THR A 68 1.60 -18.87 15.94
CA THR A 68 1.06 -18.40 14.66
C THR A 68 0.01 -17.31 14.88
N ILE A 69 -0.96 -17.53 15.78
CA ILE A 69 -2.01 -16.54 16.05
C ILE A 69 -1.43 -15.26 16.68
N SER A 70 -0.47 -15.38 17.60
CA SER A 70 0.22 -14.22 18.17
C SER A 70 1.00 -13.42 17.12
N ILE A 71 1.69 -14.10 16.20
CA ILE A 71 2.42 -13.44 15.11
C ILE A 71 1.43 -12.73 14.19
N LEU A 72 0.33 -13.38 13.80
CA LEU A 72 -0.70 -12.73 12.98
C LEU A 72 -1.31 -11.52 13.68
N PHE A 73 -1.55 -11.59 14.99
CA PHE A 73 -1.98 -10.43 15.77
C PHE A 73 -0.95 -9.30 15.68
N LEU A 74 0.33 -9.57 15.94
CA LEU A 74 1.38 -8.55 15.89
C LEU A 74 1.53 -7.94 14.49
N LEU A 75 1.49 -8.76 13.44
CA LEU A 75 1.57 -8.29 12.05
C LEU A 75 0.34 -7.47 11.63
N THR A 76 -0.85 -7.81 12.16
CA THR A 76 -2.07 -7.05 11.91
C THR A 76 -2.04 -5.72 12.67
N PHE A 77 -1.67 -5.75 13.94
CA PHE A 77 -1.63 -4.58 14.81
C PHE A 77 -0.55 -3.59 14.36
N TYR A 78 0.67 -4.08 14.12
CA TYR A 78 1.78 -3.32 13.55
C TYR A 78 1.82 -3.49 12.03
N ARG A 79 0.84 -2.89 11.35
CA ARG A 79 0.67 -3.06 9.90
C ARG A 79 1.77 -2.43 9.04
N GLN A 80 2.44 -1.39 9.54
CA GLN A 80 3.39 -0.58 8.75
C GLN A 80 4.49 -1.42 8.05
N PRO A 81 5.22 -2.31 8.75
CA PRO A 81 6.18 -3.22 8.11
C PRO A 81 5.59 -4.06 6.97
N VAL A 82 4.37 -4.58 7.14
CA VAL A 82 3.73 -5.43 6.15
C VAL A 82 3.35 -4.61 4.91
N ASN A 83 2.74 -3.43 5.12
CA ASN A 83 2.45 -2.51 4.03
C ASN A 83 3.70 -2.06 3.28
N GLY A 84 4.78 -1.75 4.00
CA GLY A 84 6.05 -1.35 3.37
C GLY A 84 6.70 -2.47 2.55
N LEU A 85 6.53 -3.74 2.95
CA LEU A 85 6.94 -4.89 2.12
C LEU A 85 6.10 -5.02 0.86
N ILE A 86 4.78 -4.83 0.97
CA ILE A 86 3.87 -4.85 -0.17
C ILE A 86 4.19 -3.71 -1.13
N GLU A 87 4.38 -2.48 -0.63
CA GLU A 87 4.76 -1.30 -1.43
C GLU A 87 6.06 -1.50 -2.20
N LYS A 88 7.08 -2.09 -1.57
CA LYS A 88 8.33 -2.42 -2.25
C LYS A 88 8.12 -3.45 -3.35
N ALA A 89 7.39 -4.53 -3.07
CA ALA A 89 7.10 -5.55 -4.08
C ALA A 89 6.28 -4.98 -5.24
N ASP A 90 5.27 -4.17 -4.91
CA ASP A 90 4.40 -3.47 -5.84
C ASP A 90 5.19 -2.57 -6.80
N TRP A 91 6.13 -1.79 -6.27
CA TRP A 91 7.04 -0.99 -7.09
C TRP A 91 7.76 -1.85 -8.13
N TYR A 92 8.44 -2.92 -7.68
CA TYR A 92 9.22 -3.78 -8.58
C TYR A 92 8.35 -4.49 -9.62
N VAL A 93 7.16 -4.97 -9.23
CA VAL A 93 6.28 -5.73 -10.12
C VAL A 93 5.67 -4.84 -11.21
N PHE A 94 5.27 -3.61 -10.86
CA PHE A 94 4.54 -2.73 -11.79
C PHE A 94 5.38 -1.60 -12.39
N TYR A 95 6.64 -1.46 -12.03
CA TYR A 95 7.55 -0.43 -12.56
C TYR A 95 7.48 -0.30 -14.09
N SER A 96 7.66 -1.41 -14.82
CA SER A 96 7.65 -1.37 -16.29
C SER A 96 6.33 -0.87 -16.86
N LYS A 97 5.19 -1.23 -16.25
CA LYS A 97 3.87 -0.76 -16.68
C LYS A 97 3.67 0.72 -16.37
N ARG A 98 4.11 1.19 -15.21
CA ARG A 98 4.08 2.62 -14.85
C ARG A 98 4.92 3.46 -15.80
N SER A 99 6.12 3.00 -16.16
CA SER A 99 6.96 3.65 -17.17
C SER A 99 6.27 3.74 -18.53
N SER A 100 5.63 2.67 -19.00
CA SER A 100 4.86 2.73 -20.25
C SER A 100 3.72 3.75 -20.20
N VAL A 101 3.05 3.90 -19.05
CA VAL A 101 2.03 4.93 -18.87
C VAL A 101 2.62 6.34 -18.91
N VAL A 102 3.77 6.56 -18.27
CA VAL A 102 4.52 7.82 -18.36
C VAL A 102 4.83 8.18 -19.81
N ASP A 103 5.28 7.21 -20.61
CA ASP A 103 5.60 7.45 -22.03
C ASP A 103 4.36 7.87 -22.83
N VAL A 104 3.22 7.20 -22.62
CA VAL A 104 1.95 7.54 -23.27
C VAL A 104 1.43 8.93 -22.85
N VAL A 105 1.64 9.32 -21.59
CA VAL A 105 1.33 10.68 -21.09
C VAL A 105 2.23 11.73 -21.74
N LYS A 106 3.54 11.44 -21.87
CA LYS A 106 4.49 12.34 -22.56
C LYS A 106 4.12 12.58 -24.00
N GLU A 107 3.69 11.53 -24.70
CA GLU A 107 3.18 11.59 -26.08
C GLU A 107 1.85 12.37 -26.22
N GLY A 108 1.22 12.75 -25.10
CA GLY A 108 -0.05 13.49 -25.10
C GLY A 108 -1.27 12.63 -25.47
N LYS A 109 -1.10 11.30 -25.56
CA LYS A 109 -2.17 10.36 -25.86
C LYS A 109 -3.10 10.10 -24.67
N LEU A 110 -2.61 10.37 -23.46
CA LEU A 110 -3.35 10.22 -22.22
C LEU A 110 -3.32 11.54 -21.45
N THR A 111 -4.50 12.09 -21.21
CA THR A 111 -4.73 13.39 -20.57
C THR A 111 -5.79 13.25 -19.49
N PRO A 112 -5.87 14.20 -18.53
CA PRO A 112 -6.97 14.25 -17.58
C PRO A 112 -8.33 14.09 -18.30
N ASN A 113 -9.13 13.14 -17.85
CA ASN A 113 -10.35 12.70 -18.54
C ASN A 113 -11.57 12.61 -17.60
N VAL A 114 -11.45 13.07 -16.35
CA VAL A 114 -12.55 13.11 -15.40
C VAL A 114 -13.17 14.50 -15.34
N SER A 115 -14.48 14.59 -15.09
CA SER A 115 -15.21 15.87 -15.09
C SER A 115 -15.05 16.68 -13.80
N TRP A 116 -14.60 16.05 -12.72
CA TRP A 116 -14.56 16.64 -11.37
C TRP A 116 -13.17 17.17 -10.99
N ASN A 117 -12.15 16.96 -11.82
CA ASN A 117 -10.79 17.43 -11.57
C ASN A 117 -9.98 17.57 -12.87
N ASN A 118 -9.16 18.62 -12.96
CA ASN A 118 -8.37 18.96 -14.15
C ASN A 118 -6.99 18.26 -14.21
N TRP A 119 -6.57 17.52 -13.18
CA TRP A 119 -5.29 16.78 -13.18
C TRP A 119 -5.47 15.25 -13.14
N VAL A 120 -6.67 14.73 -12.91
CA VAL A 120 -6.88 13.30 -12.72
C VAL A 120 -7.24 12.62 -14.05
N CYS A 121 -6.61 11.48 -14.31
CA CYS A 121 -6.90 10.62 -15.45
C CYS A 121 -7.24 9.20 -14.98
N GLU A 122 -8.46 8.74 -15.28
CA GLU A 122 -8.87 7.36 -15.16
C GLU A 122 -8.23 6.55 -16.30
N LEU A 123 -7.38 5.58 -15.96
CA LEU A 123 -6.79 4.69 -16.95
C LEU A 123 -7.86 3.75 -17.53
N PRO A 124 -7.87 3.50 -18.86
CA PRO A 124 -8.78 2.54 -19.45
C PRO A 124 -8.49 1.16 -18.84
N TYR A 125 -9.48 0.62 -18.12
CA TYR A 125 -9.34 -0.57 -17.29
C TYR A 125 -8.80 -1.77 -18.07
N GLU A 126 -7.56 -2.14 -17.80
CA GLU A 126 -7.07 -3.50 -17.91
C GLU A 126 -6.18 -3.76 -16.70
N PHE A 127 -6.47 -4.84 -15.98
CA PHE A 127 -5.60 -5.38 -14.95
C PHE A 127 -4.15 -5.42 -15.49
N PRO A 128 -3.13 -4.99 -14.73
CA PRO A 128 -3.10 -4.83 -13.28
C PRO A 128 -3.40 -3.41 -12.76
N VAL A 129 -3.76 -3.34 -11.47
CA VAL A 129 -3.81 -2.08 -10.71
C VAL A 129 -2.40 -1.54 -10.57
N ILE A 130 -2.09 -0.46 -11.28
CA ILE A 130 -0.79 0.23 -11.19
C ILE A 130 -0.84 1.47 -10.29
N SER A 131 -2.04 1.88 -9.90
CA SER A 131 -2.32 2.98 -8.98
C SER A 131 -3.53 2.63 -8.10
N ASN A 132 -3.36 2.68 -6.78
CA ASN A 132 -4.36 2.28 -5.81
C ASN A 132 -5.54 3.26 -5.76
N GLY A 133 -6.74 2.73 -5.50
CA GLY A 133 -7.95 3.53 -5.37
C GLY A 133 -8.63 3.89 -6.69
N GLY A 134 -8.68 2.95 -7.63
CA GLY A 134 -9.44 3.10 -8.90
C GLY A 134 -8.59 3.01 -10.17
N ASN A 135 -7.27 2.87 -10.04
CA ASN A 135 -6.33 2.95 -11.16
C ASN A 135 -6.29 4.33 -11.83
N ASP A 136 -6.76 5.36 -11.13
CA ASP A 136 -6.59 6.75 -11.51
C ASP A 136 -5.10 7.11 -11.42
N ILE A 137 -4.65 8.04 -12.24
CA ILE A 137 -3.35 8.70 -12.08
C ILE A 137 -3.52 10.22 -12.08
N GLY A 138 -2.55 10.89 -11.49
CA GLY A 138 -2.38 12.32 -11.61
C GLY A 138 -1.49 12.69 -12.77
N ILE A 139 -1.85 13.74 -13.49
CA ILE A 139 -1.07 14.29 -14.59
C ILE A 139 -1.07 15.81 -14.46
N SER A 140 0.10 16.39 -14.27
CA SER A 140 0.31 17.82 -14.44
C SER A 140 1.36 18.06 -15.52
N ARG A 141 1.20 19.18 -16.22
CA ARG A 141 2.13 19.63 -17.25
C ARG A 141 2.52 21.07 -16.97
N ASN A 142 3.80 21.37 -17.03
CA ASN A 142 4.27 22.74 -16.96
C ASN A 142 4.02 23.42 -18.31
N ASP A 143 3.16 24.45 -18.32
CA ASP A 143 2.76 25.16 -19.54
C ASP A 143 3.93 25.85 -20.25
N SER A 144 4.99 26.19 -19.52
CA SER A 144 6.15 26.91 -20.08
C SER A 144 7.18 25.97 -20.70
N THR A 145 7.38 24.78 -20.11
CA THR A 145 8.45 23.84 -20.50
C THR A 145 7.91 22.59 -21.22
N GLY A 146 6.61 22.35 -21.14
CA GLY A 146 5.96 21.13 -21.64
C GLY A 146 6.28 19.87 -20.84
N LYS A 147 7.04 19.99 -19.75
CA LYS A 147 7.44 18.88 -18.86
C LYS A 147 6.27 18.31 -18.10
N VAL A 148 6.34 17.03 -17.73
CA VAL A 148 5.22 16.29 -17.17
C VAL A 148 5.57 15.70 -15.80
N THR A 149 4.60 15.77 -14.91
CA THR A 149 4.61 15.04 -13.65
C THR A 149 3.45 14.05 -13.66
N VAL A 150 3.75 12.78 -13.36
CA VAL A 150 2.78 11.69 -13.32
C VAL A 150 2.78 11.08 -11.92
N THR A 151 1.61 11.05 -11.29
CA THR A 151 1.43 10.63 -9.91
C THR A 151 0.60 9.37 -9.85
N PHE A 152 1.16 8.30 -9.28
CA PHE A 152 0.47 7.04 -9.03
C PHE A 152 0.19 6.93 -7.53
N TRP A 153 -1.06 6.71 -7.14
CA TRP A 153 -1.40 6.49 -5.74
C TRP A 153 -0.89 5.13 -5.28
N VAL A 154 -0.13 5.13 -4.20
CA VAL A 154 0.19 3.94 -3.39
C VAL A 154 -0.84 3.81 -2.29
N PHE A 155 -1.25 4.96 -1.76
CA PHE A 155 -2.27 5.06 -0.75
C PHE A 155 -3.10 6.32 -1.02
N ARG A 156 -4.36 6.11 -1.41
CA ARG A 156 -5.31 7.19 -1.71
C ARG A 156 -6.21 7.41 -0.53
N ASN A 157 -5.98 8.50 0.19
CA ASN A 157 -6.85 8.88 1.28
C ASN A 157 -8.07 9.67 0.76
N PHE A 158 -9.11 9.75 1.57
CA PHE A 158 -10.27 10.61 1.30
C PHE A 158 -10.10 11.93 2.06
N PHE A 159 -10.59 13.02 1.47
CA PHE A 159 -10.47 14.39 1.99
C PHE A 159 -9.02 14.91 1.99
N SER A 160 -8.67 15.80 2.92
CA SER A 160 -7.33 16.40 3.11
C SER A 160 -6.40 15.50 3.93
N ALA A 161 -6.56 14.17 3.83
CA ALA A 161 -5.82 13.23 4.65
C ALA A 161 -4.57 12.72 3.91
N PRO A 162 -3.53 12.29 4.65
CA PRO A 162 -2.24 12.03 4.05
C PRO A 162 -2.29 10.97 2.97
N SER A 163 -1.64 11.19 1.83
CA SER A 163 -1.57 10.25 0.71
C SER A 163 -0.13 9.91 0.37
N THR A 164 0.07 8.68 -0.09
CA THR A 164 1.38 8.19 -0.54
C THR A 164 1.35 8.00 -2.04
N HIS A 165 2.41 8.42 -2.71
CA HIS A 165 2.51 8.38 -4.16
C HIS A 165 3.86 7.84 -4.63
N PHE A 166 3.81 7.21 -5.80
CA PHE A 166 4.96 7.14 -6.69
C PHE A 166 4.83 8.26 -7.71
N VAL A 167 5.84 9.12 -7.77
CA VAL A 167 5.85 10.30 -8.63
C VAL A 167 6.95 10.16 -9.66
N TYR A 168 6.58 10.27 -10.92
CA TYR A 168 7.51 10.54 -12.00
C TYR A 168 7.49 12.02 -12.33
N THR A 169 8.64 12.67 -12.50
CA THR A 169 8.69 14.02 -13.05
C THR A 169 9.96 14.28 -13.84
N ASP A 170 9.85 14.98 -14.96
CA ASP A 170 10.98 15.54 -15.71
C ASP A 170 11.02 17.07 -15.69
N ASP A 171 10.24 17.68 -14.78
CA ASP A 171 10.22 19.10 -14.49
C ASP A 171 11.19 19.44 -13.35
N GLN A 172 12.10 20.39 -13.58
CA GLN A 172 13.16 20.69 -12.62
C GLN A 172 12.65 21.39 -11.36
N ASP A 173 11.58 22.19 -11.47
CA ASP A 173 11.01 22.89 -10.32
C ASP A 173 10.34 21.87 -9.38
N GLU A 174 9.58 20.93 -9.94
CA GLU A 174 9.00 19.82 -9.18
C GLU A 174 10.08 18.93 -8.54
N ILE A 175 11.17 18.62 -9.27
CA ILE A 175 12.30 17.87 -8.71
C ILE A 175 12.87 18.58 -7.48
N ASN A 176 13.06 19.90 -7.56
CA ASN A 176 13.60 20.68 -6.44
C ASN A 176 12.64 20.69 -5.23
N GLU A 177 11.33 20.76 -5.47
CA GLU A 177 10.32 20.66 -4.41
C GLU A 177 10.35 19.30 -3.71
N ILE A 178 10.39 18.21 -4.49
CA ILE A 178 10.48 16.85 -3.94
C ILE A 178 11.80 16.63 -3.19
N GLU A 179 12.92 17.13 -3.69
CA GLU A 179 14.20 17.03 -2.99
C GLU A 179 14.20 17.79 -1.66
N ASN A 180 13.52 18.93 -1.59
CA ASN A 180 13.29 19.63 -0.31
C ASN A 180 12.40 18.82 0.65
N LEU A 181 11.36 18.16 0.14
CA LEU A 181 10.51 17.25 0.93
C LEU A 181 11.33 16.08 1.50
N ILE A 182 12.18 15.45 0.68
CA ILE A 182 13.10 14.37 1.11
C ILE A 182 14.06 14.87 2.18
N LYS A 183 14.63 16.06 2.03
CA LYS A 183 15.55 16.63 3.00
C LYS A 183 14.88 16.88 4.36
N ASN A 184 13.63 17.31 4.35
CA ASN A 184 12.88 17.66 5.56
C ASN A 184 12.26 16.43 6.24
N ASN A 185 11.81 15.43 5.47
CA ASN A 185 11.25 14.18 5.99
C ASN A 185 11.72 12.95 5.17
N PRO A 186 12.97 12.48 5.40
CA PRO A 186 13.58 11.38 4.64
C PRO A 186 13.02 9.99 5.00
N GLU A 187 12.31 9.86 6.12
CA GLU A 187 11.70 8.57 6.51
C GLU A 187 10.47 8.27 5.65
N ASP A 188 9.73 9.31 5.26
CA ASP A 188 8.53 9.20 4.42
C ASP A 188 8.74 9.64 2.97
N ASN A 189 9.90 10.19 2.60
CA ASN A 189 10.14 10.65 1.24
C ASN A 189 11.52 10.21 0.78
N TRP A 190 11.60 9.57 -0.37
CA TRP A 190 12.90 9.18 -0.93
C TRP A 190 12.87 9.05 -2.45
N LYS A 191 14.06 9.18 -3.06
CA LYS A 191 14.27 8.91 -4.48
C LYS A 191 14.32 7.39 -4.70
N ILE A 192 13.53 6.91 -5.65
CA ILE A 192 13.46 5.47 -5.98
C ILE A 192 14.37 5.13 -7.17
N ALA A 193 14.34 5.96 -8.22
CA ALA A 193 15.15 5.83 -9.42
C ALA A 193 15.34 7.20 -10.09
N GLU A 194 15.98 7.24 -11.26
CA GLU A 194 16.07 8.48 -12.06
C GLU A 194 14.66 9.02 -12.36
N ASN A 195 14.39 10.27 -11.99
CA ASN A 195 13.10 10.93 -12.16
C ASN A 195 11.91 10.26 -11.45
N TRP A 196 12.17 9.30 -10.55
CA TRP A 196 11.15 8.57 -9.79
C TRP A 196 11.33 8.73 -8.29
N TYR A 197 10.24 9.07 -7.61
CA TYR A 197 10.23 9.42 -6.19
C TYR A 197 9.07 8.74 -5.48
N ARG A 198 9.26 8.42 -4.19
CA ARG A 198 8.18 8.08 -3.27
C ARG A 198 7.93 9.30 -2.41
N THR A 199 6.71 9.82 -2.46
CA THR A 199 6.32 10.97 -1.65
C THR A 199 5.17 10.63 -0.70
N PHE A 200 5.15 11.32 0.42
CA PHE A 200 4.07 11.32 1.38
C PHE A 200 3.70 12.76 1.69
N HIS A 201 2.45 13.10 1.38
CA HIS A 201 1.89 14.42 1.68
C HIS A 201 0.92 14.25 2.83
N GLU A 202 1.12 15.00 3.92
CA GLU A 202 0.22 15.04 5.08
C GLU A 202 -1.06 15.85 4.84
#